data_AF-A0A328SGM1-F1
#
_entry.id   AF-A0A328SGM1-F1
#
_cell.length_a   1.000
_cell.length_b   1.000
_cell.length_c   1.000
_cell.angle_alpha   90.00
_cell.angle_beta   90.00
_cell.angle_gamma   90.00
#
_symmetry.space_group_name_H-M   'P 1'
#
loop_
_entity.id
_entity.type
_entity.pdbx_description
1 polymer ?
#
loop_
_entity_poly.entity_id
_entity_poly.type
_entity_poly.pdbx_seq_one_letter_code
_entity_poly.pdbx_strand_id
1 'polypeptide(L)'
;MSELLIPLDKYLAAGLHIGTQQKTKDMEKYIYRVRADGLHVLDVKSSNDKIIVAAKLLSKYDPDDILVVSTRQYGQAPVRKFGELTGTKTIPGRFIPGTLTNPNYSKFIEPKVLVVTDPRSDSQAVIEARQNGIPVVALCDTENLLSNVDIAIP
;
A
#
# COMPACT_ATOMS: atom_id res chain seq x y z
N MET A 1 24.42 -11.54 0.70
CA MET A 1 23.98 -10.48 -0.22
C MET A 1 22.50 -10.72 -0.47
N SER A 2 21.61 -9.82 -0.02
CA SER A 2 20.19 -9.98 -0.29
C SER A 2 19.95 -9.72 -1.77
N GLU A 3 19.62 -10.78 -2.49
CA GLU A 3 19.24 -10.73 -3.89
C GLU A 3 17.94 -9.93 -4.02
N LEU A 4 17.91 -8.92 -4.89
CA LEU A 4 16.71 -8.16 -5.19
C LEU A 4 15.73 -9.06 -5.96
N LEU A 5 14.42 -8.91 -5.72
CA LEU A 5 13.39 -9.72 -6.39
C LEU A 5 13.43 -9.55 -7.91
N ILE A 6 13.79 -8.36 -8.38
CA ILE A 6 14.03 -8.03 -9.78
C ILE A 6 15.34 -7.25 -9.91
N PRO A 7 15.97 -7.22 -11.10
CA PRO A 7 17.18 -6.43 -11.34
C PRO A 7 16.98 -4.95 -10.98
N LEU A 8 18.02 -4.33 -10.41
CA LEU A 8 17.99 -2.93 -9.96
C LEU A 8 17.56 -1.98 -11.09
N ASP A 9 18.00 -2.24 -12.32
CA ASP A 9 17.67 -1.42 -13.49
C ASP A 9 16.17 -1.34 -13.74
N LYS A 10 15.41 -2.41 -13.46
CA LYS A 10 13.95 -2.40 -13.60
C LYS A 10 13.27 -1.54 -12.54
N TYR A 11 13.77 -1.56 -11.30
CA TYR A 11 13.27 -0.66 -10.24
C TYR A 11 13.54 0.81 -10.58
N LEU A 12 14.74 1.10 -11.09
CA LEU A 12 15.12 2.45 -11.49
C LEU A 12 14.31 2.94 -12.70
N ALA A 13 14.12 2.08 -13.71
CA ALA A 13 13.34 2.38 -14.91
C ALA A 13 11.85 2.58 -14.61
N ALA A 14 11.29 1.85 -13.64
CA ALA A 14 9.91 2.03 -13.17
C ALA A 14 9.73 3.32 -12.34
N GLY A 15 10.81 3.98 -11.93
CA GLY A 15 10.74 5.21 -11.15
C GLY A 15 10.40 5.02 -9.66
N LEU A 16 10.50 3.80 -9.12
CA LEU A 16 10.14 3.49 -7.71
C LEU A 16 10.87 4.40 -6.70
N HIS A 17 12.10 4.77 -7.01
CA HIS A 17 12.96 5.57 -6.14
C HIS A 17 12.62 7.08 -6.15
N ILE A 18 11.70 7.54 -7.00
CA ILE A 18 11.36 8.96 -7.13
C ILE A 18 10.18 9.25 -6.20
N GLY A 19 10.44 9.93 -5.08
CA GLY A 19 9.40 10.45 -4.18
C GLY A 19 9.05 11.91 -4.47
N THR A 20 8.42 12.57 -3.50
CA THR A 20 7.96 13.97 -3.63
C THR A 20 8.93 14.98 -3.00
N GLN A 21 8.59 16.28 -3.10
CA GLN A 21 9.32 17.35 -2.44
C GLN A 21 9.04 17.45 -0.94
N GLN A 22 7.94 16.85 -0.48
CA GLN A 22 7.58 16.85 0.94
C GLN A 22 8.11 15.58 1.61
N LYS A 23 8.52 15.71 2.87
CA LYS A 23 8.90 14.57 3.70
C LYS A 23 8.15 14.59 5.03
N THR A 24 7.80 13.41 5.52
CA THR A 24 7.34 13.21 6.89
C THR A 24 8.45 12.61 7.76
N LYS A 25 8.36 12.81 9.07
CA LYS A 25 9.31 12.24 10.03
C LYS A 25 9.28 10.70 10.02
N ASP A 26 8.12 10.13 9.76
CA ASP A 26 7.92 8.67 9.74
C ASP A 26 8.63 8.00 8.55
N MET A 27 8.64 8.69 7.39
CA MET A 27 9.25 8.21 6.15
C MET A 27 10.74 8.51 6.04
N GLU A 28 11.31 9.33 6.94
CA GLU A 28 12.73 9.71 6.91
C GLU A 28 13.69 8.51 6.91
N LYS A 29 13.32 7.41 7.57
CA LYS A 29 14.08 6.15 7.60
C LYS A 29 14.14 5.42 6.24
N TYR A 30 13.26 5.73 5.30
CA TYR A 30 13.21 5.14 3.96
C TYR A 30 13.82 6.05 2.89
N ILE A 31 14.16 7.30 3.24
CA ILE A 31 14.76 8.27 2.33
C ILE A 31 16.27 8.03 2.29
N TYR A 32 16.80 7.78 1.10
CA TYR A 32 18.23 7.60 0.86
C TYR A 32 18.98 8.93 0.73
N ARG A 33 18.47 9.84 -0.12
CA ARG A 33 19.08 11.16 -0.35
C ARG A 33 18.08 12.15 -0.94
N VAL A 34 18.45 13.42 -0.97
CA VAL A 34 17.71 14.49 -1.65
C VAL A 34 18.44 14.89 -2.93
N ARG A 35 17.72 15.04 -4.05
CA ARG A 35 18.30 15.55 -5.32
C ARG A 35 18.43 17.07 -5.27
N ALA A 36 19.21 17.62 -6.20
CA ALA A 36 19.36 19.07 -6.36
C ALA A 36 18.01 19.79 -6.60
N ASP A 37 17.06 19.11 -7.24
CA ASP A 37 15.71 19.63 -7.53
C ASP A 37 14.76 19.62 -6.30
N GLY A 38 15.24 19.16 -5.14
CA GLY A 38 14.44 19.04 -3.92
C GLY A 38 13.57 17.78 -3.83
N LEU A 39 13.64 16.88 -4.82
CA LEU A 39 12.95 15.58 -4.77
C LEU A 39 13.69 14.61 -3.83
N HIS A 40 12.91 13.95 -2.98
CA HIS A 40 13.43 12.90 -2.10
C HIS A 40 13.55 11.59 -2.87
N VAL A 41 14.65 10.88 -2.65
CA VAL A 41 14.94 9.59 -3.27
C VAL A 41 14.76 8.50 -2.23
N LEU A 42 13.87 7.54 -2.51
CA LEU A 42 13.61 6.39 -1.64
C LEU A 42 14.67 5.30 -1.82
N ASP A 43 14.96 4.57 -0.75
CA ASP A 43 15.85 3.41 -0.78
C ASP A 43 15.14 2.18 -1.37
N VAL A 44 15.60 1.76 -2.55
CA VAL A 44 15.09 0.59 -3.26
C VAL A 44 15.28 -0.69 -2.46
N LYS A 45 16.36 -0.79 -1.68
CA LYS A 45 16.63 -1.99 -0.88
C LYS A 45 15.59 -2.16 0.23
N SER A 46 15.32 -1.07 0.96
CA SER A 46 14.26 -1.04 1.98
C SER A 46 12.89 -1.38 1.40
N SER A 47 12.59 -0.89 0.19
CA SER A 47 11.35 -1.17 -0.54
C SER A 47 11.23 -2.68 -0.86
N ASN A 48 12.29 -3.28 -1.40
CA ASN A 48 12.36 -4.71 -1.69
C ASN A 48 12.14 -5.58 -0.43
N ASP A 49 12.81 -5.24 0.67
CA ASP A 49 12.69 -5.98 1.92
C ASP A 49 11.27 -5.90 2.49
N LYS A 50 10.62 -4.73 2.38
CA LYS A 50 9.23 -4.53 2.80
C LYS A 50 8.22 -5.27 1.92
N ILE A 51 8.46 -5.34 0.61
CA ILE A 51 7.64 -6.15 -0.30
C ILE A 51 7.68 -7.63 0.12
N ILE A 52 8.87 -8.15 0.44
CA ILE A 52 9.01 -9.54 0.91
C ILE A 52 8.25 -9.78 2.22
N VAL A 53 8.34 -8.84 3.17
CA VAL A 53 7.63 -8.93 4.45
C VAL A 53 6.11 -8.89 4.23
N ALA A 54 5.62 -7.99 3.38
CA ALA A 54 4.20 -7.90 3.05
C ALA A 54 3.69 -9.16 2.35
N ALA A 55 4.44 -9.69 1.37
CA ALA A 55 4.10 -10.92 0.68
C ALA A 55 4.01 -12.12 1.66
N LYS A 56 4.96 -12.24 2.59
CA LYS A 56 4.95 -13.27 3.65
C LYS A 56 3.79 -13.13 4.63
N LEU A 57 3.30 -11.91 4.86
CA LEU A 57 2.11 -11.69 5.66
C LEU A 57 0.87 -12.13 4.89
N LEU A 58 0.71 -11.63 3.66
CA LEU A 58 -0.45 -11.91 2.82
C LEU A 58 -0.59 -13.40 2.49
N SER A 59 0.51 -14.13 2.35
CA SER A 59 0.48 -15.57 2.10
C SER A 59 -0.06 -16.42 3.26
N LYS A 60 -0.28 -15.83 4.44
CA LYS A 60 -0.86 -16.53 5.61
C LYS A 60 -2.38 -16.45 5.66
N TYR A 61 -2.98 -15.61 4.83
CA TYR A 61 -4.42 -15.40 4.78
C TYR A 61 -5.01 -16.04 3.54
N ASP A 62 -6.28 -16.41 3.62
CA ASP A 62 -7.03 -16.84 2.45
C ASP A 62 -7.27 -15.65 1.50
N PRO A 63 -7.26 -15.84 0.17
CA PRO A 63 -7.46 -14.75 -0.78
C PRO A 63 -8.75 -13.95 -0.56
N ASP A 64 -9.83 -14.63 -0.15
CA ASP A 64 -11.13 -14.00 0.13
C ASP A 64 -11.14 -13.09 1.36
N ASP A 65 -10.17 -13.26 2.27
CA ASP A 65 -10.00 -12.47 3.49
C ASP A 65 -9.12 -11.22 3.26
N ILE A 66 -8.54 -11.06 2.07
CA ILE A 66 -7.69 -9.93 1.72
C ILE A 66 -8.51 -8.95 0.89
N LEU A 67 -8.52 -7.69 1.33
CA LEU A 67 -9.12 -6.58 0.59
C LEU A 67 -8.04 -5.64 0.06
N VAL A 68 -8.04 -5.39 -1.24
CA VAL A 68 -7.16 -4.39 -1.87
C VAL A 68 -7.98 -3.21 -2.38
N VAL A 69 -7.62 -2.00 -1.95
CA VAL A 69 -8.35 -0.76 -2.27
C VAL A 69 -7.43 0.22 -2.98
N SER A 70 -7.96 0.86 -4.02
CA SER A 70 -7.31 2.01 -4.65
C SER A 70 -8.32 2.98 -5.23
N THR A 71 -8.33 4.19 -4.69
CA THR A 71 -9.09 5.33 -5.22
C THR A 71 -8.38 5.99 -6.41
N ARG A 72 -7.05 5.98 -6.44
CA ARG A 72 -6.23 6.60 -7.50
C ARG A 72 -6.50 5.95 -8.86
N GLN A 73 -6.72 6.77 -9.89
CA GLN A 73 -7.00 6.29 -11.27
C GLN A 73 -5.90 5.36 -11.80
N TYR A 74 -4.62 5.71 -11.56
CA TYR A 74 -3.48 4.88 -11.95
C TYR A 74 -3.36 3.57 -11.17
N GLY A 75 -3.91 3.51 -9.95
CA GLY A 75 -3.90 2.32 -9.10
C GLY A 75 -5.05 1.35 -9.38
N GLN A 76 -6.13 1.80 -10.03
CA GLN A 76 -7.29 0.95 -10.33
C GLN A 76 -6.95 -0.23 -11.26
N ALA A 77 -6.17 0.00 -12.32
CA ALA A 77 -5.82 -1.07 -13.26
C ALA A 77 -4.87 -2.13 -12.63
N PRO A 78 -3.78 -1.74 -11.93
CA PRO A 78 -2.94 -2.68 -11.19
C PRO A 78 -3.71 -3.48 -10.13
N VAL A 79 -4.59 -2.83 -9.36
CA VAL A 79 -5.39 -3.51 -8.33
C VAL A 79 -6.34 -4.53 -8.94
N ARG A 80 -7.04 -4.20 -10.03
CA ARG A 80 -7.89 -5.18 -10.74
C ARG A 80 -7.08 -6.38 -11.19
N LYS A 81 -5.92 -6.15 -11.82
CA LYS A 81 -5.05 -7.23 -12.29
C LYS A 81 -4.51 -8.07 -11.14
N PHE A 82 -4.20 -7.45 -10.01
CA PHE A 82 -3.77 -8.14 -8.80
C PHE A 82 -4.88 -9.07 -8.28
N GLY A 83 -6.12 -8.59 -8.21
CA GLY A 83 -7.29 -9.40 -7.86
C GLY A 83 -7.51 -10.58 -8.80
N GLU A 84 -7.40 -10.37 -10.12
CA GLU A 84 -7.51 -11.45 -11.12
C GLU A 84 -6.45 -12.54 -10.96
N LEU A 85 -5.22 -12.18 -10.58
CA LEU A 85 -4.10 -13.12 -10.44
C LEU A 85 -4.13 -13.87 -9.10
N THR A 86 -4.56 -13.20 -8.03
CA THR A 86 -4.49 -13.73 -6.66
C THR A 86 -5.81 -14.29 -6.16
N GLY A 87 -6.93 -13.94 -6.80
CA GLY A 87 -8.28 -14.24 -6.31
C GLY A 87 -8.74 -13.33 -5.16
N THR A 88 -7.99 -12.27 -4.84
CA THR A 88 -8.32 -11.37 -3.73
C THR A 88 -9.48 -10.43 -4.05
N LYS A 89 -10.22 -10.01 -3.02
CA LYS A 89 -11.29 -9.02 -3.17
C LYS A 89 -10.67 -7.66 -3.43
N THR A 90 -11.18 -6.96 -4.45
CA THR A 90 -10.66 -5.67 -4.85
C THR A 90 -11.75 -4.62 -4.95
N ILE A 91 -11.47 -3.40 -4.51
CA ILE A 91 -12.32 -2.23 -4.70
C ILE A 91 -11.52 -1.17 -5.47
N PRO A 92 -11.55 -1.22 -6.81
CA PRO A 92 -11.01 -0.17 -7.63
C PRO A 92 -11.99 1.02 -7.69
N GLY A 93 -11.53 2.20 -7.32
CA GLY A 93 -12.27 3.45 -7.38
C GLY A 93 -12.79 3.90 -6.02
N ARG A 94 -13.98 4.53 -6.01
CA ARG A 94 -14.52 5.13 -4.80
C ARG A 94 -14.86 4.07 -3.76
N PHE A 95 -14.21 4.17 -2.60
CA PHE A 95 -14.58 3.41 -1.41
C PHE A 95 -15.83 4.04 -0.78
N ILE A 96 -16.87 3.23 -0.56
CA ILE A 96 -18.13 3.71 0.04
C ILE A 96 -18.00 3.62 1.55
N PRO A 97 -18.21 4.73 2.30
CA PRO A 97 -18.21 4.69 3.75
C PRO A 97 -19.23 3.67 4.29
N GLY A 98 -18.82 2.85 5.26
CA GLY A 98 -19.62 1.78 5.82
C GLY A 98 -19.39 0.41 5.18
N THR A 99 -18.45 0.30 4.23
CA THR A 99 -18.13 -0.98 3.58
C THR A 99 -17.59 -2.01 4.58
N LEU A 100 -16.85 -1.57 5.60
CA LEU A 100 -16.33 -2.47 6.64
C LEU A 100 -17.12 -2.37 7.95
N THR A 101 -17.85 -1.29 8.20
CA THR A 101 -18.46 -1.03 9.52
C THR A 101 -19.98 -1.19 9.57
N ASN A 102 -20.68 -1.22 8.43
CA ASN A 102 -22.14 -1.30 8.37
C ASN A 102 -22.64 -2.65 7.80
N PRO A 103 -23.07 -3.60 8.64
CA PRO A 103 -23.59 -4.90 8.19
C PRO A 103 -24.84 -4.82 7.32
N ASN A 104 -25.61 -3.72 7.40
CA ASN A 104 -26.82 -3.53 6.58
C ASN A 104 -26.49 -3.09 5.14
N TYR A 105 -25.22 -2.79 4.83
CA TYR A 105 -24.82 -2.39 3.50
C TYR A 105 -24.74 -3.61 2.57
N SER A 106 -25.28 -3.49 1.36
CA SER A 106 -25.37 -4.62 0.40
C SER A 106 -24.02 -5.16 -0.07
N LYS A 107 -22.95 -4.37 0.06
CA LYS A 107 -21.57 -4.79 -0.26
C LYS A 107 -20.67 -4.80 0.97
N PHE A 108 -21.26 -5.03 2.14
CA PHE A 108 -20.52 -5.21 3.38
C PHE A 108 -19.56 -6.40 3.25
N ILE A 109 -18.31 -6.19 3.68
CA ILE A 109 -17.27 -7.22 3.67
C ILE A 109 -16.43 -7.13 4.93
N GLU A 110 -15.99 -8.28 5.43
CA GLU A 110 -15.17 -8.40 6.64
C GLU A 110 -13.82 -9.03 6.29
N PRO A 111 -12.88 -8.28 5.70
CA PRO A 111 -11.54 -8.77 5.43
C PRO A 111 -10.73 -8.86 6.73
N LYS A 112 -9.76 -9.77 6.74
CA LYS A 112 -8.78 -9.90 7.83
C LYS A 112 -7.51 -9.08 7.58
N VAL A 113 -7.27 -8.63 6.35
CA VAL A 113 -6.15 -7.74 6.00
C VAL A 113 -6.60 -6.73 4.94
N LEU A 114 -6.23 -5.47 5.13
CA LEU A 114 -6.42 -4.41 4.16
C LEU A 114 -5.08 -4.04 3.49
N VAL A 115 -5.09 -3.93 2.16
CA VAL A 115 -3.99 -3.36 1.38
C VAL A 115 -4.49 -2.09 0.68
N VAL A 116 -3.81 -0.97 0.90
CA VAL A 116 -4.13 0.32 0.27
C VAL A 116 -2.99 0.83 -0.60
N THR A 117 -3.35 1.55 -1.66
CA THR A 117 -2.36 2.15 -2.58
C THR A 117 -1.82 3.49 -2.10
N ASP A 118 -2.58 4.21 -1.29
CA ASP A 118 -2.13 5.46 -0.69
C ASP A 118 -2.96 5.72 0.58
N PRO A 119 -2.33 5.77 1.78
CA PRO A 119 -3.06 5.97 3.03
C PRO A 119 -3.79 7.32 3.09
N ARG A 120 -3.37 8.32 2.31
CA ARG A 120 -4.04 9.63 2.24
C ARG A 120 -5.31 9.56 1.39
N SER A 121 -5.19 9.04 0.17
CA SER A 121 -6.31 8.95 -0.77
C SER A 121 -7.34 7.89 -0.33
N ASP A 122 -6.86 6.78 0.21
CA ASP A 122 -7.68 5.64 0.68
C ASP A 122 -8.00 5.75 2.19
N SER A 123 -7.89 6.96 2.77
CA SER A 123 -8.04 7.20 4.22
C SER A 123 -9.34 6.66 4.82
N GLN A 124 -10.45 6.69 4.08
CA GLN A 124 -11.72 6.11 4.54
C GLN A 124 -11.59 4.62 4.84
N ALA A 125 -10.92 3.85 3.97
CA ALA A 125 -10.70 2.43 4.18
C ALA A 125 -9.76 2.18 5.37
N VAL A 126 -8.71 2.99 5.51
CA VAL A 126 -7.76 2.91 6.63
C VAL A 126 -8.44 3.18 7.97
N ILE A 127 -9.31 4.20 8.04
CA ILE A 127 -10.06 4.54 9.26
C ILE A 127 -11.01 3.41 9.65
N GLU A 128 -11.78 2.90 8.70
CA GLU A 128 -12.71 1.80 8.97
C GLU A 128 -11.99 0.49 9.33
N ALA A 129 -10.88 0.18 8.67
CA ALA A 129 -10.05 -0.97 9.04
C ALA A 129 -9.55 -0.85 10.47
N ARG A 130 -9.10 0.35 10.88
CA ARG A 130 -8.67 0.60 12.25
C ARG A 130 -9.79 0.41 13.27
N GLN A 131 -11.01 0.87 12.96
CA GLN A 131 -12.17 0.70 13.84
C GLN A 131 -12.53 -0.77 14.08
N ASN A 132 -12.32 -1.63 13.08
CA ASN A 132 -12.58 -3.06 13.17
C ASN A 132 -11.35 -3.89 13.60
N GLY A 133 -10.22 -3.26 13.91
CA GLY A 133 -8.99 -3.96 14.28
C GLY A 133 -8.34 -4.75 13.15
N ILE A 134 -8.60 -4.37 11.90
CA ILE A 134 -8.04 -5.01 10.71
C ILE A 134 -6.64 -4.43 10.45
N PRO A 135 -5.58 -5.26 10.33
CA PRO A 135 -4.24 -4.81 9.99
C PRO A 135 -4.17 -4.20 8.59
N VAL A 136 -3.41 -3.11 8.46
CA VAL A 136 -3.28 -2.32 7.23
C VAL A 136 -1.86 -2.38 6.67
N VAL A 137 -1.76 -2.82 5.42
CA VAL A 137 -0.56 -2.70 4.58
C VAL A 137 -0.78 -1.55 3.60
N ALA A 138 0.17 -0.62 3.49
CA ALA A 138 0.04 0.53 2.60
C ALA A 138 1.30 0.74 1.75
N LEU A 139 1.10 1.14 0.50
CA LEU A 139 2.16 1.80 -0.27
C LEU A 139 2.28 3.24 0.22
N CYS A 140 3.49 3.71 0.52
CA CYS A 140 3.73 5.00 1.14
C CYS A 140 4.84 5.77 0.43
N ASP A 141 4.51 6.94 -0.08
CA ASP A 141 5.46 7.92 -0.60
C ASP A 141 6.00 8.81 0.54
N THR A 142 6.95 9.68 0.24
CA THR A 142 7.69 10.48 1.23
C THR A 142 6.80 11.45 2.00
N GLU A 143 5.67 11.88 1.45
CA GLU A 143 4.69 12.74 2.11
C GLU A 143 3.67 11.99 2.97
N ASN A 144 3.61 10.65 2.89
CA ASN A 144 2.61 9.90 3.63
C ASN A 144 2.94 9.84 5.12
N LEU A 145 1.89 9.83 5.93
CA LEU A 145 1.96 9.55 7.37
C LEU A 145 1.72 8.06 7.59
N LEU A 146 2.43 7.48 8.55
CA LEU A 146 2.27 6.06 8.89
C LEU A 146 1.25 5.81 10.01
N SER A 147 0.50 6.85 10.39
CA SER A 147 -0.60 6.75 11.36
C SER A 147 -1.67 5.80 10.85
N ASN A 148 -1.92 4.71 11.59
CA ASN A 148 -2.84 3.60 11.24
C ASN A 148 -2.37 2.71 10.08
N VAL A 149 -1.07 2.71 9.77
CA VAL A 149 -0.45 1.75 8.85
C VAL A 149 0.45 0.82 9.65
N ASP A 150 0.17 -0.48 9.62
CA ASP A 150 0.96 -1.48 10.35
C ASP A 150 2.22 -1.90 9.57
N ILE A 151 2.09 -2.02 8.24
CA ILE A 151 3.21 -2.30 7.34
C ILE A 151 3.24 -1.27 6.21
N ALA A 152 4.25 -0.42 6.23
CA ALA A 152 4.56 0.50 5.14
C ALA A 152 5.50 -0.16 4.13
N ILE A 153 5.11 -0.09 2.85
CA ILE A 153 5.95 -0.39 1.70
C ILE A 153 6.34 0.98 1.10
N PRO A 154 7.59 1.44 1.31
CA PRO A 154 8.08 2.66 0.68
C PRO A 154 8.21 2.46 -0.83
#